data_AF-A0A7C5A0U9-F1
#
_entry.id   AF-A0A7C5A0U9-F1
#
_cell.length_a   1.000
_cell.length_b   1.000
_cell.length_c   1.000
_cell.angle_alpha   90.00
_cell.angle_beta   90.00
_cell.angle_gamma   90.00
#
_symmetry.space_group_name_H-M   'P 1'
#
loop_
_entity.id
_entity.type
_entity.pdbx_description
1 polymer ?
#
loop_
_entity_poly.entity_id
_entity_poly.type
_entity_poly.pdbx_seq_one_letter_code
_entity_poly.pdbx_strand_id
1 'polypeptide(L)'
;MKTRFLTMSFLLSGFLFMVAAPAWAQTPVSADKKLSTPQLIEAALANGEIDQETAYLYLSYALGDYDSLPVQYHSNVPWDGTFTLARLQKAVKTMKVSPKRTKVIEILSGSCSNSSGSLSTILNTTHFHIQYSTIGGGLTIGHYQTSLETTWTKEIDQFGWAAPPVLSSNPPPGNRYHVRIAGLGGGLYGFVSSFGTHAGFVGNNPNTAWNDGDAYASCMVLNRDYSGFPGSSQQALDATTAHEFNHSIQYGYGVLDGSNAPDTAFIEGGATWMEDEVFDSANDNYNYLWPDFGIGMGEYFEYPYPYWITFRGLTERYGAGVAGGGEQVMQDFWEEISQNSASEMLDALNSALINKGTTLADAYHAYAVAVKFNKQCGGGYSYPYCFEEGSNYVALAGTTPLNGSILNSVSGSSNGSIEDNYALNWIVLINSGSPYNITLQNTSASGQLRGSVVCDTGSTLNVIPLPAVVGSGGSTTLNNFNPAGCASVVAVITNQAQTGGNPSFSFARSYTLTLSGGDFVPLDTYLPLVAAN
;
A
#
# COMPACT_ATOMS: atom_id res chain seq x y z
N MET A 1 16.29 -83.19 10.98
CA MET A 1 16.25 -82.29 9.81
C MET A 1 15.04 -81.38 9.97
N LYS A 2 15.24 -80.17 10.51
CA LYS A 2 14.32 -79.02 10.49
C LYS A 2 14.98 -77.87 11.26
N THR A 3 15.57 -76.98 10.47
CA THR A 3 16.29 -75.78 10.85
C THR A 3 15.30 -74.76 11.43
N ARG A 4 15.63 -74.18 12.59
CA ARG A 4 14.88 -73.09 13.21
C ARG A 4 15.19 -71.79 12.48
N PHE A 5 14.17 -71.12 11.96
CA PHE A 5 14.27 -69.77 11.41
C PHE A 5 14.43 -68.78 12.57
N LEU A 6 15.55 -68.05 12.53
CA LEU A 6 15.83 -66.90 13.37
C LEU A 6 15.36 -65.65 12.61
N THR A 7 14.33 -64.99 13.11
CA THR A 7 13.87 -63.68 12.64
C THR A 7 14.94 -62.64 12.93
N MET A 8 15.51 -62.06 11.88
CA MET A 8 16.47 -60.97 11.94
C MET A 8 15.76 -59.69 11.49
N SER A 9 15.33 -58.88 12.46
CA SER A 9 14.75 -57.57 12.23
C SER A 9 15.84 -56.60 11.78
N PHE A 10 15.77 -56.14 10.54
CA PHE A 10 16.51 -54.96 10.10
C PHE A 10 15.77 -53.71 10.58
N LEU A 11 16.27 -53.09 11.64
CA LEU A 11 15.93 -51.72 12.02
C LEU A 11 16.66 -50.78 11.07
N LEU A 12 15.94 -50.24 10.09
CA LEU A 12 16.39 -49.11 9.29
C LEU A 12 16.28 -47.85 10.17
N SER A 13 17.39 -47.42 10.76
CA SER A 13 17.51 -46.14 11.45
C SER A 13 17.54 -45.01 10.42
N GLY A 14 16.35 -44.56 10.00
CA GLY A 14 16.17 -43.30 9.28
C GLY A 14 16.29 -42.13 10.24
N PHE A 15 17.47 -41.51 10.30
CA PHE A 15 17.64 -40.19 10.89
C PHE A 15 16.93 -39.17 10.00
N LEU A 16 15.70 -38.80 10.38
CA LEU A 16 15.04 -37.62 9.84
C LEU A 16 15.74 -36.40 10.46
N PHE A 17 16.61 -35.73 9.70
CA PHE A 17 17.02 -34.37 10.03
C PHE A 17 15.80 -33.47 9.86
N MET A 18 15.08 -33.20 10.96
CA MET A 18 14.25 -32.01 11.05
C MET A 18 15.19 -30.81 10.97
N VAL A 19 15.26 -30.18 9.79
CA VAL A 19 15.75 -28.81 9.69
C VAL A 19 14.71 -27.97 10.42
N ALA A 20 15.05 -27.57 11.65
CA ALA A 20 14.27 -26.58 12.37
C ALA A 20 14.26 -25.30 11.52
N ALA A 21 13.07 -24.94 11.02
CA ALA A 21 12.85 -23.62 10.48
C ALA A 21 13.26 -22.61 11.57
N PRO A 22 14.03 -21.55 11.25
CA PRO A 22 14.32 -20.52 12.21
C PRO A 22 12.98 -19.96 12.71
N ALA A 23 12.76 -20.06 14.02
CA ALA A 23 11.67 -19.39 14.68
C ALA A 23 11.85 -17.90 14.42
N TRP A 24 11.04 -17.33 13.54
CA TRP A 24 10.86 -15.90 13.43
C TRP A 24 10.46 -15.45 14.83
N ALA A 25 11.35 -14.71 15.48
CA ALA A 25 11.03 -14.05 16.71
C ALA A 25 9.86 -13.13 16.40
N GLN A 26 8.67 -13.52 16.86
CA GLN A 26 7.53 -12.63 16.95
C GLN A 26 8.05 -11.39 17.67
N THR A 27 8.12 -10.28 16.95
CA THR A 27 8.24 -8.96 17.58
C THR A 27 7.21 -8.92 18.68
N PRO A 28 7.57 -8.52 19.92
CA PRO A 28 6.59 -8.42 20.98
C PRO A 28 5.56 -7.40 20.51
N VAL A 29 4.36 -7.86 20.18
CA VAL A 29 3.22 -6.99 19.94
C VAL A 29 3.03 -6.22 21.24
N SER A 30 3.25 -4.92 21.17
CA SER A 30 2.97 -3.98 22.26
C SER A 30 1.61 -4.29 22.87
N ALA A 31 1.51 -4.18 24.18
CA ALA A 31 0.28 -4.36 24.94
C ALA A 31 -0.89 -3.54 24.33
N ASP A 32 -2.03 -4.23 24.17
CA ASP A 32 -3.39 -3.74 23.95
C ASP A 32 -3.69 -2.80 22.75
N LYS A 33 -3.41 -3.23 21.51
CA LYS A 33 -4.20 -2.74 20.37
C LYS A 33 -5.47 -3.60 20.26
N LYS A 34 -6.65 -3.00 20.52
CA LYS A 34 -7.93 -3.66 20.28
C LYS A 34 -8.04 -4.01 18.79
N LEU A 35 -8.48 -5.23 18.49
CA LEU A 35 -8.65 -5.72 17.12
C LEU A 35 -9.95 -5.18 16.50
N SER A 36 -9.95 -4.90 15.20
CA SER A 36 -11.16 -4.63 14.42
C SER A 36 -12.04 -5.88 14.28
N THR A 37 -13.30 -5.71 13.88
CA THR A 37 -14.21 -6.85 13.68
C THR A 37 -13.64 -7.88 12.70
N PRO A 38 -13.10 -7.50 11.52
CA PRO A 38 -12.42 -8.46 10.65
C PRO A 38 -11.24 -9.15 11.33
N GLN A 39 -10.39 -8.42 12.06
CA GLN A 39 -9.23 -8.99 12.75
C GLN A 39 -9.63 -9.98 13.86
N LEU A 40 -10.72 -9.74 14.58
CA LEU A 40 -11.26 -10.68 15.56
C LEU A 40 -11.71 -11.99 14.88
N ILE A 41 -12.39 -11.88 13.74
CA ILE A 41 -12.84 -13.04 12.96
C ILE A 41 -11.65 -13.82 12.39
N GLU A 42 -10.64 -13.12 11.87
CA GLU A 42 -9.42 -13.72 11.34
C GLU A 42 -8.58 -14.41 12.41
N ALA A 43 -8.45 -13.80 13.59
CA ALA A 43 -7.78 -14.41 14.73
C ALA A 43 -8.49 -15.70 15.18
N ALA A 44 -9.82 -15.70 15.25
CA ALA A 44 -10.59 -16.90 15.58
C ALA A 44 -10.44 -18.01 14.54
N LEU A 45 -10.40 -17.65 13.24
CA LEU A 45 -10.11 -18.60 12.17
C LEU A 45 -8.69 -19.19 12.31
N ALA A 46 -7.69 -18.34 12.55
CA ALA A 46 -6.29 -18.75 12.71
C ALA A 46 -6.09 -19.67 13.93
N ASN A 47 -6.84 -19.44 15.01
CA ASN A 47 -6.86 -20.26 16.22
C ASN A 47 -7.69 -21.55 16.09
N GLY A 48 -8.40 -21.74 14.97
CA GLY A 48 -9.27 -22.90 14.74
C GLY A 48 -10.58 -22.88 15.53
N GLU A 49 -11.00 -21.74 16.06
CA GLU A 49 -12.25 -21.56 16.81
C GLU A 49 -13.47 -21.58 15.88
N ILE A 50 -13.29 -21.14 14.64
CA ILE A 50 -14.31 -21.17 13.58
C ILE A 50 -13.72 -21.71 12.28
N ASP A 51 -14.56 -22.32 11.44
CA ASP A 51 -14.16 -22.74 10.09
C ASP A 51 -14.19 -21.56 9.10
N GLN A 52 -13.53 -21.73 7.94
CA GLN A 52 -13.43 -20.70 6.92
C GLN A 52 -14.80 -20.25 6.37
N GLU A 53 -15.76 -21.16 6.20
CA GLU A 53 -17.11 -20.79 5.75
C GLU A 53 -17.85 -19.93 6.79
N THR A 54 -17.60 -20.16 8.08
CA THR A 54 -18.13 -19.37 9.19
C THR A 54 -17.47 -17.99 9.22
N ALA A 55 -16.16 -17.91 9.01
CA ALA A 55 -15.46 -16.64 8.91
C ALA A 55 -16.03 -15.78 7.78
N TYR A 56 -16.27 -16.36 6.59
CA TYR A 56 -16.90 -15.63 5.49
C TYR A 56 -18.34 -15.19 5.80
N LEU A 57 -19.12 -16.03 6.48
CA LEU A 57 -20.45 -15.64 6.93
C LEU A 57 -20.39 -14.46 7.90
N TYR A 58 -19.50 -14.51 8.89
CA TYR A 58 -19.36 -13.44 9.88
C TYR A 58 -18.85 -12.13 9.27
N LEU A 59 -17.89 -12.20 8.34
CA LEU A 59 -17.47 -11.01 7.59
C LEU A 59 -18.61 -10.43 6.75
N SER A 60 -19.47 -11.27 6.15
CA SER A 60 -20.65 -10.78 5.43
C SER A 60 -21.67 -10.11 6.36
N TYR A 61 -21.88 -10.64 7.58
CA TYR A 61 -22.68 -9.96 8.60
C TYR A 61 -22.06 -8.62 8.99
N ALA A 62 -20.74 -8.57 9.19
CA ALA A 62 -20.05 -7.32 9.52
C ALA A 62 -20.25 -6.20 8.48
N LEU A 63 -20.38 -6.55 7.19
CA LEU A 63 -20.62 -5.59 6.10
C LEU A 63 -22.08 -5.15 5.98
N GLY A 64 -23.04 -6.07 6.11
CA GLY A 64 -24.41 -5.85 5.65
C GLY A 64 -25.52 -6.17 6.65
N ASP A 65 -25.21 -6.83 7.77
CA ASP A 65 -26.19 -7.29 8.76
C ASP A 65 -25.52 -7.46 10.14
N TYR A 66 -24.99 -6.35 10.67
CA TYR A 66 -24.12 -6.35 11.86
C TYR A 66 -24.80 -6.94 13.11
N ASP A 67 -26.11 -6.80 13.24
CA ASP A 67 -26.88 -7.36 14.36
C ASP A 67 -26.90 -8.90 14.36
N SER A 68 -26.71 -9.53 13.20
CA SER A 68 -26.56 -10.98 13.06
C SER A 68 -25.16 -11.49 13.40
N LEU A 69 -24.17 -10.60 13.53
CA LEU A 69 -22.81 -10.97 13.94
C LEU A 69 -22.79 -11.38 15.42
N PRO A 70 -22.15 -12.50 15.81
CA PRO A 70 -22.04 -12.86 17.21
C PRO A 70 -21.27 -11.80 18.02
N VAL A 71 -21.77 -11.50 19.23
CA VAL A 71 -21.29 -10.39 20.07
C VAL A 71 -19.80 -10.43 20.38
N GLN A 72 -19.17 -11.61 20.42
CA GLN A 72 -17.73 -11.73 20.67
C GLN A 72 -16.85 -11.18 19.53
N TYR A 73 -17.42 -10.99 18.33
CA TYR A 73 -16.75 -10.40 17.18
C TYR A 73 -17.13 -8.92 16.97
N HIS A 74 -17.92 -8.34 17.87
CA HIS A 74 -18.28 -6.93 17.82
C HIS A 74 -17.10 -6.08 18.28
N SER A 75 -16.67 -5.16 17.42
CA SER A 75 -15.63 -4.17 17.72
C SER A 75 -16.01 -2.83 17.13
N ASN A 76 -15.67 -1.74 17.82
CA ASN A 76 -15.80 -0.38 17.28
C ASN A 76 -14.46 0.15 16.76
N VAL A 77 -13.43 -0.70 16.68
CA VAL A 77 -12.16 -0.32 16.06
C VAL A 77 -12.39 -0.16 14.56
N PRO A 78 -12.07 1.01 13.98
CA PRO A 78 -12.36 1.29 12.59
C PRO A 78 -11.74 0.31 11.60
N TRP A 79 -12.43 0.10 10.48
CA TRP A 79 -12.00 -0.75 9.37
C TRP A 79 -12.74 -0.43 8.07
N ASP A 80 -12.16 -0.89 6.96
CA ASP A 80 -12.51 -0.51 5.60
C ASP A 80 -13.23 -1.67 4.87
N GLY A 81 -14.27 -1.35 4.10
CA GLY A 81 -15.21 -2.36 3.62
C GLY A 81 -14.95 -2.90 2.22
N THR A 82 -14.44 -2.08 1.28
CA THR A 82 -14.35 -2.45 -0.14
C THR A 82 -13.48 -3.68 -0.38
N PHE A 83 -12.26 -3.72 0.16
CA PHE A 83 -11.41 -4.90 0.12
C PHE A 83 -12.10 -6.16 0.69
N THR A 84 -12.74 -6.02 1.84
CA THR A 84 -13.43 -7.13 2.52
C THR A 84 -14.57 -7.67 1.67
N LEU A 85 -15.34 -6.77 1.05
CA LEU A 85 -16.42 -7.11 0.12
C LEU A 85 -15.88 -7.85 -1.11
N ALA A 86 -14.85 -7.33 -1.77
CA ALA A 86 -14.22 -7.96 -2.94
C ALA A 86 -13.69 -9.37 -2.61
N ARG A 87 -13.02 -9.53 -1.45
CA ARG A 87 -12.54 -10.82 -0.96
C ARG A 87 -13.68 -11.83 -0.78
N LEU A 88 -14.82 -11.39 -0.22
CA LEU A 88 -15.99 -12.25 -0.07
C LEU A 88 -16.63 -12.60 -1.41
N GLN A 89 -16.75 -11.65 -2.34
CA GLN A 89 -17.27 -11.88 -3.69
C GLN A 89 -16.39 -12.88 -4.47
N LYS A 90 -15.07 -12.82 -4.31
CA LYS A 90 -14.15 -13.83 -4.87
C LYS A 90 -14.31 -15.18 -4.18
N ALA A 91 -14.41 -15.20 -2.85
CA ALA A 91 -14.54 -16.44 -2.08
C ALA A 91 -15.83 -17.21 -2.40
N VAL A 92 -16.98 -16.55 -2.54
CA VAL A 92 -18.27 -17.26 -2.81
C VAL A 92 -18.29 -18.02 -4.14
N LYS A 93 -17.42 -17.63 -5.10
CA LYS A 93 -17.25 -18.33 -6.38
C LYS A 93 -16.70 -19.75 -6.17
N THR A 94 -15.93 -20.00 -5.11
CA THR A 94 -15.27 -21.29 -4.82
C THR A 94 -15.79 -22.00 -3.57
N MET A 95 -16.58 -21.34 -2.73
CA MET A 95 -17.25 -21.96 -1.58
C MET A 95 -18.12 -23.16 -2.00
N LYS A 96 -18.19 -24.18 -1.14
CA LYS A 96 -19.10 -25.32 -1.34
C LYS A 96 -20.55 -24.87 -1.23
N VAL A 97 -21.44 -25.54 -1.95
CA VAL A 97 -22.88 -25.29 -1.83
C VAL A 97 -23.33 -25.66 -0.41
N SER A 98 -23.65 -24.64 0.39
CA SER A 98 -24.08 -24.76 1.77
C SER A 98 -25.08 -23.65 2.14
N PRO A 99 -25.82 -23.79 3.25
CA PRO A 99 -26.65 -22.71 3.77
C PRO A 99 -25.84 -21.44 4.08
N LYS A 100 -24.61 -21.59 4.57
CA LYS A 100 -23.69 -20.46 4.82
C LYS A 100 -23.37 -19.72 3.52
N ARG A 101 -22.96 -20.44 2.46
CA ARG A 101 -22.72 -19.84 1.13
C ARG A 101 -23.97 -19.12 0.60
N THR A 102 -25.14 -19.72 0.75
CA THR A 102 -26.41 -19.11 0.30
C THR A 102 -26.66 -17.80 1.02
N LYS A 103 -26.44 -17.76 2.35
CA LYS A 103 -26.62 -16.54 3.14
C LYS A 103 -25.60 -15.46 2.81
N VAL A 104 -24.33 -15.83 2.59
CA VAL A 104 -23.31 -14.87 2.11
C VAL A 104 -23.76 -14.24 0.79
N ILE A 105 -24.17 -15.04 -0.20
CA ILE A 105 -24.65 -14.51 -1.50
C ILE A 105 -25.85 -13.57 -1.32
N GLU A 106 -26.81 -13.93 -0.47
CA GLU A 106 -27.98 -13.09 -0.16
C GLU A 106 -27.56 -11.72 0.39
N ILE A 107 -26.60 -11.69 1.33
CA ILE A 107 -26.11 -10.44 1.92
C ILE A 107 -25.35 -9.61 0.88
N LEU A 108 -24.40 -10.22 0.16
CA LEU A 108 -23.56 -9.49 -0.81
C LEU A 108 -24.37 -8.93 -1.99
N SER A 109 -25.35 -9.68 -2.49
CA SER A 109 -26.26 -9.19 -3.54
C SER A 109 -27.17 -8.05 -3.04
N GLY A 110 -27.36 -7.98 -1.73
CA GLY A 110 -28.10 -6.93 -1.04
C GLY A 110 -27.27 -5.70 -0.67
N SER A 111 -25.94 -5.68 -0.81
CA SER A 111 -25.07 -4.64 -0.23
C SER A 111 -25.43 -3.20 -0.64
N CYS A 112 -25.97 -2.99 -1.84
CA CYS A 112 -26.51 -1.70 -2.29
C CYS A 112 -28.02 -1.68 -2.60
N SER A 113 -28.76 -2.68 -2.11
CA SER A 113 -30.23 -2.76 -2.23
C SER A 113 -30.92 -2.82 -0.87
N ASN A 114 -30.32 -3.52 0.09
CA ASN A 114 -30.84 -3.80 1.41
C ASN A 114 -30.12 -2.95 2.47
N SER A 115 -30.82 -2.64 3.54
CA SER A 115 -30.26 -1.99 4.72
C SER A 115 -31.00 -2.50 5.95
N SER A 116 -30.32 -2.53 7.10
CA SER A 116 -30.92 -2.88 8.39
C SER A 116 -32.08 -1.96 8.80
N GLY A 117 -32.19 -0.77 8.19
CA GLY A 117 -33.33 0.15 8.31
C GLY A 117 -33.77 0.75 6.97
N SER A 118 -34.98 1.33 6.92
CA SER A 118 -35.50 2.00 5.71
C SER A 118 -34.75 3.31 5.41
N LEU A 119 -34.19 3.44 4.21
CA LEU A 119 -33.61 4.69 3.69
C LEU A 119 -34.69 5.52 2.98
N SER A 120 -35.63 6.05 3.77
CA SER A 120 -36.85 6.68 3.26
C SER A 120 -36.66 8.08 2.66
N THR A 121 -35.49 8.69 2.83
CA THR A 121 -35.22 10.06 2.40
C THR A 121 -34.26 10.07 1.22
N ILE A 122 -34.52 10.96 0.26
CA ILE A 122 -33.73 11.12 -0.95
C ILE A 122 -33.24 12.57 -1.02
N LEU A 123 -31.95 12.74 -1.27
CA LEU A 123 -31.36 13.98 -1.72
C LEU A 123 -30.73 13.75 -3.10
N ASN A 124 -31.08 14.59 -4.07
CA ASN A 124 -30.39 14.61 -5.35
C ASN A 124 -29.54 15.88 -5.41
N THR A 125 -28.28 15.70 -5.76
CA THR A 125 -27.34 16.81 -6.01
C THR A 125 -27.17 16.96 -7.52
N THR A 126 -26.09 17.61 -7.98
CA THR A 126 -25.77 17.65 -9.41
C THR A 126 -25.44 16.24 -9.88
N HIS A 127 -24.54 15.55 -9.17
CA HIS A 127 -23.96 14.29 -9.62
C HIS A 127 -24.45 13.05 -8.86
N PHE A 128 -25.08 13.20 -7.69
CA PHE A 128 -25.39 12.09 -6.79
C PHE A 128 -26.88 11.91 -6.51
N HIS A 129 -27.33 10.66 -6.54
CA HIS A 129 -28.62 10.20 -6.02
C HIS A 129 -28.37 9.57 -4.65
N ILE A 130 -28.69 10.30 -3.58
CA ILE A 130 -28.35 9.93 -2.21
C ILE A 130 -29.59 9.43 -1.49
N GLN A 131 -29.56 8.18 -1.03
CA GLN A 131 -30.58 7.56 -0.19
C GLN A 131 -30.11 7.50 1.25
N TYR A 132 -30.91 8.00 2.19
CA TYR A 132 -30.53 8.07 3.59
C TYR A 132 -31.74 8.04 4.54
N SER A 133 -31.45 8.01 5.84
CA SER A 133 -32.46 8.16 6.90
C SER A 133 -32.00 9.20 7.92
N THR A 134 -31.65 8.79 9.14
CA THR A 134 -31.05 9.66 10.14
C THR A 134 -29.54 9.76 9.93
N ILE A 135 -28.98 10.95 10.12
CA ILE A 135 -27.54 11.19 10.14
C ILE A 135 -27.10 11.38 11.61
N GLY A 136 -25.98 10.76 11.98
CA GLY A 136 -25.41 10.76 13.33
C GLY A 136 -24.06 11.48 13.41
N GLY A 137 -23.35 11.30 14.52
CA GLY A 137 -21.96 11.82 14.67
C GLY A 137 -21.80 13.33 14.64
N GLY A 138 -22.88 14.10 14.84
CA GLY A 138 -22.85 15.57 14.69
C GLY A 138 -22.80 16.04 13.23
N LEU A 139 -22.90 15.11 12.26
CA LEU A 139 -22.97 15.43 10.85
C LEU A 139 -24.40 15.77 10.43
N THR A 140 -24.53 16.40 9.26
CA THR A 140 -25.80 16.65 8.59
C THR A 140 -25.74 16.11 7.17
N ILE A 141 -26.88 15.91 6.52
CA ILE A 141 -26.89 15.54 5.10
C ILE A 141 -26.16 16.57 4.21
N GLY A 142 -26.12 17.84 4.63
CA GLY A 142 -25.37 18.89 3.94
C GLY A 142 -23.85 18.64 3.94
N HIS A 143 -23.31 17.99 4.98
CA HIS A 143 -21.91 17.60 5.01
C HIS A 143 -21.60 16.51 3.98
N TYR A 144 -22.44 15.47 3.90
CA TYR A 144 -22.30 14.42 2.88
C TYR A 144 -22.43 14.98 1.47
N GLN A 145 -23.43 15.85 1.22
CA GLN A 145 -23.56 16.54 -0.06
C GLN A 145 -22.29 17.31 -0.43
N THR A 146 -21.73 18.07 0.52
CA THR A 146 -20.54 18.89 0.28
C THR A 146 -19.33 18.02 0.00
N SER A 147 -19.13 16.97 0.79
CA SER A 147 -18.04 16.02 0.63
C SER A 147 -18.09 15.35 -0.75
N LEU A 148 -19.23 14.73 -1.09
CA LEU A 148 -19.45 14.06 -2.37
C LEU A 148 -19.25 14.97 -3.59
N GLU A 149 -19.85 16.17 -3.59
CA GLU A 149 -19.70 17.11 -4.71
C GLU A 149 -18.29 17.68 -4.80
N THR A 150 -17.58 17.84 -3.68
CA THR A 150 -16.16 18.24 -3.67
C THR A 150 -15.30 17.15 -4.29
N THR A 151 -15.50 15.90 -3.89
CA THR A 151 -14.82 14.73 -4.46
C THR A 151 -15.06 14.61 -5.96
N TRP A 152 -16.31 14.72 -6.41
CA TRP A 152 -16.62 14.71 -7.85
C TRP A 152 -15.89 15.84 -8.59
N THR A 153 -16.01 17.07 -8.06
CA THR A 153 -15.35 18.24 -8.67
C THR A 153 -13.84 18.02 -8.76
N LYS A 154 -13.24 17.34 -7.78
CA LYS A 154 -11.81 17.10 -7.76
C LYS A 154 -11.39 16.00 -8.73
N GLU A 155 -11.88 14.78 -8.54
CA GLU A 155 -11.44 13.61 -9.30
C GLU A 155 -11.91 13.66 -10.76
N ILE A 156 -13.13 14.15 -11.01
CA ILE A 156 -13.69 14.18 -12.37
C ILE A 156 -13.40 15.51 -13.05
N ASP A 157 -13.84 16.62 -12.48
CA ASP A 157 -13.83 17.89 -13.22
C ASP A 157 -12.44 18.55 -13.26
N GLN A 158 -11.64 18.44 -12.19
CA GLN A 158 -10.31 19.03 -12.10
C GLN A 158 -9.22 18.10 -12.62
N PHE A 159 -9.14 16.87 -12.11
CA PHE A 159 -8.13 15.89 -12.55
C PHE A 159 -8.44 15.34 -13.94
N GLY A 160 -9.73 15.16 -14.28
CA GLY A 160 -10.12 14.66 -15.58
C GLY A 160 -10.22 13.14 -15.65
N TRP A 161 -10.36 12.45 -14.50
CA TRP A 161 -10.59 11.01 -14.49
C TRP A 161 -11.95 10.68 -15.09
N ALA A 162 -12.07 9.51 -15.72
CA ALA A 162 -13.33 9.11 -16.32
C ALA A 162 -14.40 8.90 -15.23
N ALA A 163 -15.54 9.55 -15.36
CA ALA A 163 -16.64 9.36 -14.43
C ALA A 163 -17.10 7.88 -14.41
N PRO A 164 -17.49 7.35 -13.23
CA PRO A 164 -18.03 6.00 -13.14
C PRO A 164 -19.30 5.88 -14.00
N PRO A 165 -19.51 4.76 -14.70
CA PRO A 165 -20.66 4.59 -15.58
C PRO A 165 -21.94 4.41 -14.78
N VAL A 166 -23.07 4.69 -15.43
CA VAL A 166 -24.40 4.40 -14.90
C VAL A 166 -24.99 3.18 -15.62
N LEU A 167 -25.66 2.31 -14.87
CA LEU A 167 -26.32 1.14 -15.42
C LEU A 167 -27.50 1.54 -16.31
N SER A 168 -27.37 1.39 -17.63
CA SER A 168 -28.40 1.82 -18.60
C SER A 168 -29.75 1.10 -18.46
N SER A 169 -29.75 -0.13 -17.96
CA SER A 169 -30.98 -0.92 -17.76
C SER A 169 -31.80 -0.46 -16.55
N ASN A 170 -31.16 0.20 -15.57
CA ASN A 170 -31.83 0.77 -14.41
C ASN A 170 -31.03 1.95 -13.82
N PRO A 171 -30.95 3.10 -14.51
CA PRO A 171 -30.17 4.22 -14.04
C PRO A 171 -30.82 4.85 -12.79
N PRO A 172 -30.03 5.37 -11.82
CA PRO A 172 -30.57 6.22 -10.77
C PRO A 172 -31.26 7.45 -11.36
N PRO A 173 -32.21 8.07 -10.65
CA PRO A 173 -32.89 9.28 -11.10
C PRO A 173 -31.93 10.37 -11.59
N GLY A 174 -32.12 10.78 -12.86
CA GLY A 174 -31.29 11.80 -13.52
C GLY A 174 -29.91 11.32 -13.96
N ASN A 175 -29.69 10.01 -14.10
CA ASN A 175 -28.40 9.40 -14.45
C ASN A 175 -27.27 9.83 -13.51
N ARG A 176 -27.59 9.93 -12.21
CA ARG A 176 -26.65 10.29 -11.15
C ARG A 176 -25.95 9.05 -10.60
N TYR A 177 -24.82 9.23 -9.93
CA TYR A 177 -24.16 8.16 -9.18
C TYR A 177 -24.95 7.80 -7.92
N HIS A 178 -25.11 6.51 -7.61
CA HIS A 178 -25.94 6.04 -6.49
C HIS A 178 -25.13 5.98 -5.20
N VAL A 179 -25.60 6.70 -4.17
CA VAL A 179 -25.02 6.68 -2.82
C VAL A 179 -26.08 6.29 -1.81
N ARG A 180 -25.69 5.46 -0.84
CA ARG A 180 -26.48 5.10 0.34
C ARG A 180 -25.76 5.55 1.59
N ILE A 181 -26.46 6.22 2.49
CA ILE A 181 -25.93 6.56 3.82
C ILE A 181 -26.70 5.73 4.85
N ALA A 182 -26.01 4.78 5.47
CA ALA A 182 -26.62 3.75 6.30
C ALA A 182 -25.91 3.58 7.65
N GLY A 183 -26.61 2.99 8.63
CA GLY A 183 -25.95 2.57 9.87
C GLY A 183 -25.17 1.29 9.62
N LEU A 184 -23.86 1.40 9.43
CA LEU A 184 -23.00 0.26 9.16
C LEU A 184 -22.57 -0.47 10.43
N GLY A 185 -22.44 0.24 11.55
CA GLY A 185 -22.03 -0.34 12.83
C GLY A 185 -20.58 -0.83 12.82
N GLY A 186 -20.11 -1.29 13.97
CA GLY A 186 -18.85 -2.03 14.06
C GLY A 186 -17.58 -1.33 13.57
N GLY A 187 -17.53 0.01 13.56
CA GLY A 187 -16.38 0.76 13.05
C GLY A 187 -16.19 0.73 11.53
N LEU A 188 -17.18 0.32 10.73
CA LEU A 188 -17.04 0.31 9.27
C LEU A 188 -17.15 1.73 8.69
N TYR A 189 -16.13 2.20 7.95
CA TYR A 189 -16.12 3.52 7.29
C TYR A 189 -17.15 3.60 6.14
N GLY A 190 -17.02 2.70 5.17
CA GLY A 190 -17.80 2.67 3.94
C GLY A 190 -17.38 1.50 3.05
N PHE A 191 -18.03 1.37 1.89
CA PHE A 191 -17.61 0.49 0.81
C PHE A 191 -18.28 0.83 -0.52
N VAL A 192 -17.71 0.34 -1.63
CA VAL A 192 -18.32 0.32 -2.96
C VAL A 192 -18.64 -1.08 -3.43
N SER A 193 -19.85 -1.24 -3.97
CA SER A 193 -20.36 -2.50 -4.51
C SER A 193 -20.72 -2.37 -5.99
N SER A 194 -20.31 -3.35 -6.80
CA SER A 194 -20.79 -3.56 -8.18
C SER A 194 -22.14 -4.27 -8.26
N PHE A 195 -22.72 -4.65 -7.12
CA PHE A 195 -24.06 -5.25 -7.01
C PHE A 195 -25.02 -4.32 -6.27
N GLY A 196 -26.22 -4.14 -6.79
CA GLY A 196 -27.24 -3.32 -6.16
C GLY A 196 -28.40 -3.03 -7.09
N THR A 197 -29.31 -2.15 -6.67
CA THR A 197 -30.49 -1.79 -7.46
C THR A 197 -30.09 -1.10 -8.76
N HIS A 198 -29.07 -0.23 -8.71
CA HIS A 198 -28.59 0.57 -9.83
C HIS A 198 -27.15 0.23 -10.27
N ALA A 199 -26.62 -0.90 -9.80
CA ALA A 199 -25.26 -1.34 -10.03
C ALA A 199 -25.23 -2.67 -10.79
N GLY A 200 -24.20 -2.88 -11.60
CA GLY A 200 -24.04 -4.09 -12.40
C GLY A 200 -23.11 -3.89 -13.59
N PHE A 201 -22.92 -4.95 -14.35
CA PHE A 201 -22.04 -4.98 -15.53
C PHE A 201 -22.51 -3.98 -16.60
N VAL A 202 -21.58 -3.14 -17.06
CA VAL A 202 -21.76 -2.18 -18.16
C VAL A 202 -20.95 -2.61 -19.38
N GLY A 203 -19.79 -3.22 -19.18
CA GLY A 203 -18.86 -3.65 -20.22
C GLY A 203 -18.00 -2.50 -20.72
N ASN A 204 -18.60 -1.51 -21.39
CA ASN A 204 -17.88 -0.33 -21.87
C ASN A 204 -18.30 0.93 -21.12
N ASN A 205 -17.37 1.61 -20.45
CA ASN A 205 -17.67 2.88 -19.80
C ASN A 205 -17.87 3.97 -20.88
N PRO A 206 -19.05 4.59 -20.99
CA PRO A 206 -19.27 5.64 -21.98
C PRO A 206 -18.44 6.91 -21.72
N ASN A 207 -17.76 7.01 -20.57
CA ASN A 207 -16.93 8.16 -20.20
C ASN A 207 -15.43 7.95 -20.50
N THR A 208 -15.03 6.80 -21.05
CA THR A 208 -13.66 6.55 -21.53
C THR A 208 -13.57 6.69 -23.05
N ALA A 209 -12.36 6.91 -23.57
CA ALA A 209 -12.11 7.03 -25.01
C ALA A 209 -11.85 5.68 -25.69
N TRP A 210 -11.69 4.61 -24.92
CA TRP A 210 -11.47 3.23 -25.38
C TRP A 210 -12.65 2.34 -24.99
N ASN A 211 -12.51 1.04 -25.17
CA ASN A 211 -13.48 0.06 -24.70
C ASN A 211 -12.86 -0.74 -23.56
N ASP A 212 -13.29 -0.46 -22.32
CA ASP A 212 -12.77 -1.12 -21.11
C ASP A 212 -13.05 -2.64 -21.11
N GLY A 213 -14.17 -3.05 -21.72
CA GLY A 213 -14.59 -4.46 -21.81
C GLY A 213 -15.16 -5.06 -20.51
N ASP A 214 -14.76 -4.57 -19.34
CA ASP A 214 -15.18 -5.09 -18.02
C ASP A 214 -15.64 -3.98 -17.04
N ALA A 215 -16.14 -2.85 -17.54
CA ALA A 215 -16.63 -1.77 -16.69
C ALA A 215 -17.92 -2.15 -15.92
N TYR A 216 -18.04 -1.67 -14.68
CA TYR A 216 -19.24 -1.82 -13.85
C TYR A 216 -19.79 -0.46 -13.42
N ALA A 217 -21.11 -0.33 -13.44
CA ALA A 217 -21.79 0.67 -12.66
C ALA A 217 -21.80 0.20 -11.20
N SER A 218 -21.38 1.06 -10.29
CA SER A 218 -21.26 0.76 -8.87
C SER A 218 -22.21 1.59 -8.02
N CYS A 219 -22.27 1.26 -6.73
CA CYS A 219 -22.92 2.06 -5.71
C CYS A 219 -22.03 2.15 -4.48
N MET A 220 -22.00 3.35 -3.89
CA MET A 220 -21.24 3.64 -2.67
C MET A 220 -22.16 3.60 -1.46
N VAL A 221 -21.69 2.99 -0.38
CA VAL A 221 -22.34 2.98 0.92
C VAL A 221 -21.43 3.65 1.95
N LEU A 222 -21.91 4.74 2.54
CA LEU A 222 -21.19 5.50 3.57
C LEU A 222 -21.84 5.26 4.94
N ASN A 223 -21.04 5.25 5.99
CA ASN A 223 -21.57 5.20 7.35
C ASN A 223 -22.33 6.51 7.66
N ARG A 224 -23.47 6.42 8.33
CA ARG A 224 -24.27 7.58 8.76
C ARG A 224 -23.68 8.30 9.98
N ASP A 225 -22.74 7.68 10.68
CA ASP A 225 -22.18 8.17 11.94
C ASP A 225 -20.68 7.86 12.00
N TYR A 226 -19.86 8.91 11.86
CA TYR A 226 -18.41 8.83 11.97
C TYR A 226 -17.90 9.24 13.37
N SER A 227 -18.71 9.12 14.42
CA SER A 227 -18.22 9.31 15.78
C SER A 227 -17.33 8.13 16.21
N GLY A 228 -16.18 8.45 16.80
CA GLY A 228 -15.21 7.45 17.28
C GLY A 228 -14.21 6.94 16.22
N PHE A 229 -14.32 7.41 14.97
CA PHE A 229 -13.27 7.28 13.98
C PHE A 229 -12.13 8.27 14.27
N PRO A 230 -10.90 8.02 13.80
CA PRO A 230 -9.79 8.97 13.90
C PRO A 230 -10.15 10.35 13.35
N GLY A 231 -9.51 11.37 13.91
CA GLY A 231 -9.81 12.76 13.57
C GLY A 231 -11.22 13.20 14.00
N SER A 232 -11.73 14.24 13.34
CA SER A 232 -13.13 14.66 13.48
C SER A 232 -14.03 13.85 12.55
N SER A 233 -15.32 13.74 12.88
CA SER A 233 -16.29 13.05 12.02
C SER A 233 -16.39 13.64 10.61
N GLN A 234 -16.06 14.93 10.43
CA GLN A 234 -15.99 15.53 9.10
C GLN A 234 -14.75 15.06 8.33
N GLN A 235 -13.58 15.01 8.97
CA GLN A 235 -12.36 14.50 8.34
C GLN A 235 -12.49 13.03 7.94
N ALA A 236 -13.06 12.19 8.81
CA ALA A 236 -13.32 10.79 8.51
C ALA A 236 -14.30 10.62 7.34
N LEU A 237 -15.39 11.41 7.29
CA LEU A 237 -16.32 11.43 6.15
C LEU A 237 -15.61 11.82 4.85
N ASP A 238 -14.81 12.88 4.90
CA ASP A 238 -14.12 13.43 3.72
C ASP A 238 -13.11 12.42 3.15
N ALA A 239 -12.26 11.84 4.00
CA ALA A 239 -11.35 10.77 3.61
C ALA A 239 -12.11 9.57 3.00
N THR A 240 -13.14 9.06 3.69
CA THR A 240 -13.93 7.92 3.17
C THR A 240 -14.59 8.25 1.83
N THR A 241 -15.09 9.47 1.66
CA THR A 241 -15.79 9.84 0.41
C THR A 241 -14.82 9.86 -0.77
N ALA A 242 -13.61 10.41 -0.61
CA ALA A 242 -12.57 10.37 -1.63
C ALA A 242 -12.12 8.93 -1.93
N HIS A 243 -11.81 8.15 -0.89
CA HIS A 243 -11.39 6.75 -1.03
C HIS A 243 -12.41 5.90 -1.80
N GLU A 244 -13.66 5.93 -1.36
CA GLU A 244 -14.71 5.11 -1.96
C GLU A 244 -15.16 5.63 -3.32
N PHE A 245 -15.12 6.94 -3.56
CA PHE A 245 -15.39 7.44 -4.92
C PHE A 245 -14.31 7.00 -5.90
N ASN A 246 -13.04 6.94 -5.48
CA ASN A 246 -11.97 6.41 -6.31
C ASN A 246 -12.19 4.95 -6.70
N HIS A 247 -12.63 4.10 -5.77
CA HIS A 247 -13.04 2.72 -6.11
C HIS A 247 -14.17 2.67 -7.13
N SER A 248 -15.09 3.63 -7.09
CA SER A 248 -16.17 3.73 -8.09
C SER A 248 -15.60 3.97 -9.50
N ILE A 249 -14.57 4.81 -9.61
CA ILE A 249 -13.84 5.02 -10.87
C ILE A 249 -13.07 3.76 -11.28
N GLN A 250 -12.41 3.05 -10.35
CA GLN A 250 -11.73 1.78 -10.63
C GLN A 250 -12.70 0.71 -11.17
N TYR A 251 -13.91 0.58 -10.61
CA TYR A 251 -14.97 -0.25 -11.20
C TYR A 251 -15.37 0.24 -12.60
N GLY A 252 -15.44 1.55 -12.80
CA GLY A 252 -15.72 2.17 -14.09
C GLY A 252 -14.65 1.91 -15.15
N TYR A 253 -13.38 1.79 -14.77
CA TYR A 253 -12.29 1.39 -15.65
C TYR A 253 -12.24 -0.12 -15.90
N GLY A 254 -13.00 -0.92 -15.17
CA GLY A 254 -13.04 -2.37 -15.35
C GLY A 254 -11.76 -3.10 -14.96
N VAL A 255 -11.02 -2.58 -13.96
CA VAL A 255 -9.67 -3.06 -13.61
C VAL A 255 -9.62 -3.99 -12.40
N LEU A 256 -10.76 -4.26 -11.76
CA LEU A 256 -10.81 -4.96 -10.46
C LEU A 256 -11.04 -6.49 -10.55
N ASP A 257 -11.66 -6.98 -11.62
CA ASP A 257 -12.12 -8.38 -11.73
C ASP A 257 -11.38 -9.22 -12.79
N GLY A 258 -10.45 -8.62 -13.55
CA GLY A 258 -9.70 -9.24 -14.64
C GLY A 258 -8.51 -10.10 -14.22
N SER A 259 -7.94 -10.88 -15.17
CA SER A 259 -6.77 -11.75 -14.93
C SER A 259 -5.48 -11.00 -14.61
N ASN A 260 -5.44 -9.70 -14.92
CA ASN A 260 -4.33 -8.79 -14.67
C ASN A 260 -4.77 -7.62 -13.77
N ALA A 261 -5.82 -7.83 -12.98
CA ALA A 261 -6.20 -6.87 -11.94
C ALA A 261 -4.97 -6.58 -11.06
N PRO A 262 -4.60 -5.30 -10.88
CA PRO A 262 -3.49 -4.93 -10.02
C PRO A 262 -3.66 -5.48 -8.61
N ASP A 263 -2.53 -5.65 -7.93
CA ASP A 263 -2.53 -6.13 -6.55
C ASP A 263 -3.29 -5.19 -5.63
N THR A 264 -3.76 -5.73 -4.51
CA THR A 264 -4.63 -5.03 -3.57
C THR A 264 -3.97 -3.80 -2.96
N ALA A 265 -2.64 -3.76 -2.90
CA ALA A 265 -1.90 -2.56 -2.49
C ALA A 265 -2.07 -1.40 -3.48
N PHE A 266 -2.20 -1.64 -4.78
CA PHE A 266 -2.50 -0.59 -5.76
C PHE A 266 -3.93 -0.11 -5.65
N ILE A 267 -4.86 -1.05 -5.48
CA ILE A 267 -6.29 -0.77 -5.35
C ILE A 267 -6.58 0.07 -4.10
N GLU A 268 -6.23 -0.46 -2.92
CA GLU A 268 -6.54 0.17 -1.63
C GLU A 268 -5.53 1.26 -1.27
N GLY A 269 -4.23 1.02 -1.49
CA GLY A 269 -3.21 2.05 -1.23
C GLY A 269 -3.32 3.23 -2.18
N GLY A 270 -3.77 3.03 -3.43
CA GLY A 270 -4.09 4.11 -4.36
C GLY A 270 -5.33 4.91 -3.94
N ALA A 271 -6.39 4.24 -3.50
CA ALA A 271 -7.58 4.92 -2.96
C ALA A 271 -7.26 5.68 -1.65
N THR A 272 -6.43 5.10 -0.78
CA THR A 272 -5.96 5.75 0.47
C THR A 272 -5.07 6.96 0.15
N TRP A 273 -4.27 6.90 -0.92
CA TRP A 273 -3.49 8.04 -1.40
C TRP A 273 -4.41 9.16 -1.92
N MET A 274 -5.50 8.81 -2.61
CA MET A 274 -6.48 9.79 -3.13
C MET A 274 -7.17 10.60 -2.02
N GLU A 275 -7.25 10.08 -0.79
CA GLU A 275 -7.81 10.80 0.35
C GLU A 275 -7.21 12.20 0.52
N ASP A 276 -5.87 12.30 0.50
CA ASP A 276 -5.16 13.59 0.66
C ASP A 276 -5.20 14.42 -0.61
N GLU A 277 -5.26 13.80 -1.79
CA GLU A 277 -5.31 14.53 -3.06
C GLU A 277 -6.63 15.30 -3.22
N VAL A 278 -7.70 14.81 -2.59
CA VAL A 278 -8.99 15.47 -2.52
C VAL A 278 -9.14 16.34 -1.27
N PHE A 279 -8.79 15.81 -0.10
CA PHE A 279 -8.96 16.44 1.19
C PHE A 279 -7.68 16.42 2.02
N ASP A 280 -6.68 17.18 1.58
CA ASP A 280 -5.36 17.35 2.23
C ASP A 280 -5.39 17.59 3.75
N SER A 281 -6.47 18.16 4.30
CA SER A 281 -6.60 18.38 5.75
C SER A 281 -7.25 17.23 6.53
N ALA A 282 -7.71 16.18 5.86
CA ALA A 282 -8.38 15.03 6.48
C ALA A 282 -7.37 14.15 7.23
N ASN A 283 -6.27 13.79 6.57
CA ASN A 283 -5.13 13.07 7.15
C ASN A 283 -5.51 11.76 7.86
N ASP A 284 -6.59 11.09 7.42
CA ASP A 284 -7.02 9.82 8.00
C ASP A 284 -6.03 8.69 7.63
N ASN A 285 -5.53 8.73 6.39
CA ASN A 285 -4.47 7.88 5.87
C ASN A 285 -3.21 7.75 6.77
N TYR A 286 -2.89 8.75 7.59
CA TYR A 286 -1.74 8.68 8.50
C TYR A 286 -1.88 7.53 9.52
N ASN A 287 -3.11 7.17 9.89
CA ASN A 287 -3.39 6.09 10.86
C ASN A 287 -2.98 4.71 10.33
N TYR A 288 -2.72 4.58 9.04
CA TYR A 288 -2.23 3.35 8.41
C TYR A 288 -0.70 3.22 8.43
N LEU A 289 0.05 4.30 8.65
CA LEU A 289 1.52 4.25 8.57
C LEU A 289 2.14 3.30 9.64
N TRP A 290 3.17 2.53 9.33
CA TRP A 290 3.97 2.43 8.09
C TRP A 290 3.76 1.07 7.40
N PRO A 291 4.02 0.94 6.08
CA PRO A 291 4.04 -0.37 5.41
C PRO A 291 5.24 -1.21 5.88
N ASP A 292 5.19 -2.53 5.65
CA ASP A 292 6.40 -3.35 5.71
C ASP A 292 7.25 -3.10 4.46
N PHE A 293 8.30 -2.31 4.65
CA PHE A 293 9.25 -1.93 3.60
C PHE A 293 10.07 -3.11 3.04
N GLY A 294 10.09 -4.25 3.74
CA GLY A 294 10.79 -5.46 3.33
C GLY A 294 10.04 -6.27 2.27
N ILE A 295 8.75 -5.98 2.05
CA ILE A 295 7.89 -6.69 1.09
C ILE A 295 7.84 -5.93 -0.23
N GLY A 296 7.99 -6.66 -1.34
CA GLY A 296 7.94 -6.09 -2.68
C GLY A 296 6.58 -5.49 -3.04
N MET A 297 6.59 -4.44 -3.86
CA MET A 297 5.41 -3.80 -4.45
C MET A 297 4.49 -4.79 -5.16
N GLY A 298 5.07 -5.72 -5.91
CA GLY A 298 4.35 -6.64 -6.78
C GLY A 298 3.79 -7.89 -6.12
N GLU A 299 3.72 -7.95 -4.78
CA GLU A 299 3.03 -9.00 -4.02
C GLU A 299 2.70 -8.53 -2.59
N TYR A 300 2.30 -7.27 -2.41
CA TYR A 300 2.06 -6.75 -1.07
C TYR A 300 0.74 -7.29 -0.51
N PHE A 301 0.80 -8.45 0.15
CA PHE A 301 -0.36 -9.25 0.61
C PHE A 301 -0.76 -9.00 2.08
N GLU A 302 -0.12 -8.05 2.76
CA GLU A 302 -0.46 -7.69 4.13
C GLU A 302 -1.77 -6.86 4.19
N TYR A 303 -1.83 -5.90 5.12
CA TYR A 303 -2.85 -4.86 5.15
C TYR A 303 -2.44 -3.78 4.14
N PRO A 304 -3.19 -3.56 3.03
CA PRO A 304 -2.69 -2.82 1.85
C PRO A 304 -2.66 -1.29 2.00
N TYR A 305 -3.48 -0.73 2.89
CA TYR A 305 -3.64 0.71 3.11
C TYR A 305 -2.33 1.47 3.37
N PRO A 306 -1.41 1.01 4.24
CA PRO A 306 -0.14 1.71 4.52
C PRO A 306 0.72 1.95 3.29
N TYR A 307 0.50 1.20 2.20
CA TYR A 307 1.25 1.35 0.95
C TYR A 307 0.99 2.67 0.23
N TRP A 308 -0.03 3.43 0.64
CA TRP A 308 -0.33 4.78 0.13
C TRP A 308 0.90 5.69 0.12
N ILE A 309 1.76 5.58 1.14
CA ILE A 309 2.95 6.43 1.27
C ILE A 309 3.99 6.15 0.18
N THR A 310 3.97 4.94 -0.38
CA THR A 310 4.76 4.60 -1.57
C THR A 310 4.27 5.42 -2.76
N PHE A 311 2.97 5.42 -3.05
CA PHE A 311 2.41 6.21 -4.15
C PHE A 311 2.62 7.71 -3.96
N ARG A 312 2.48 8.23 -2.73
CA ARG A 312 2.87 9.62 -2.39
C ARG A 312 4.34 9.87 -2.78
N GLY A 313 5.25 8.99 -2.39
CA GLY A 313 6.69 9.13 -2.70
C GLY A 313 7.02 9.07 -4.18
N LEU A 314 6.25 8.33 -4.97
CA LEU A 314 6.42 8.25 -6.42
C LEU A 314 5.89 9.50 -7.14
N THR A 315 4.90 10.18 -6.59
CA THR A 315 4.07 11.16 -7.31
C THR A 315 4.15 12.60 -6.79
N GLU A 316 4.35 12.83 -5.49
CA GLU A 316 4.19 14.14 -4.85
C GLU A 316 5.10 15.22 -5.44
N ARG A 317 6.25 14.82 -5.99
CA ARG A 317 7.19 15.72 -6.69
C ARG A 317 6.59 16.46 -7.89
N TYR A 318 5.46 15.98 -8.42
CA TYR A 318 4.73 16.59 -9.52
C TYR A 318 3.58 17.51 -9.04
N GLY A 319 3.35 17.56 -7.72
CA GLY A 319 2.30 18.36 -7.05
C GLY A 319 1.17 17.48 -6.51
N ALA A 320 0.92 17.56 -5.21
CA ALA A 320 -0.23 16.94 -4.54
C ALA A 320 -1.50 17.78 -4.76
N GLY A 321 -2.62 17.13 -5.06
CA GLY A 321 -3.92 17.78 -5.24
C GLY A 321 -3.97 18.74 -6.43
N VAL A 322 -3.04 18.67 -7.38
CA VAL A 322 -2.99 19.57 -8.56
C VAL A 322 -3.26 18.77 -9.82
N ALA A 323 -4.20 19.26 -10.65
CA ALA A 323 -4.52 18.67 -11.94
C ALA A 323 -3.28 18.57 -12.85
N GLY A 324 -3.05 17.41 -13.44
CA GLY A 324 -1.86 17.10 -14.22
C GLY A 324 -0.59 16.92 -13.38
N GLY A 325 -0.71 16.91 -12.04
CA GLY A 325 0.38 16.74 -11.08
C GLY A 325 0.70 15.28 -10.80
N GLY A 326 0.73 14.91 -9.52
CA GLY A 326 0.96 13.54 -9.05
C GLY A 326 -0.13 12.57 -9.48
N GLU A 327 -1.39 13.04 -9.45
CA GLU A 327 -2.56 12.25 -9.83
C GLU A 327 -2.51 11.71 -11.25
N GLN A 328 -1.94 12.46 -12.20
CA GLN A 328 -1.85 12.02 -13.59
C GLN A 328 -1.02 10.73 -13.73
N VAL A 329 -0.05 10.49 -12.84
CA VAL A 329 0.70 9.21 -12.85
C VAL A 329 -0.22 8.05 -12.50
N MET A 330 -1.07 8.23 -11.49
CA MET A 330 -2.02 7.20 -11.07
C MET A 330 -3.14 7.04 -12.11
N GLN A 331 -3.59 8.13 -12.73
CA GLN A 331 -4.54 8.08 -13.84
C GLN A 331 -3.96 7.30 -15.02
N ASP A 332 -2.79 7.69 -15.54
CA ASP A 332 -2.13 7.02 -16.66
C ASP A 332 -1.94 5.52 -16.38
N PHE A 333 -1.57 5.16 -15.15
CA PHE A 333 -1.47 3.77 -14.71
C PHE A 333 -2.82 3.03 -14.85
N TRP A 334 -3.90 3.56 -14.29
CA TRP A 334 -5.22 2.90 -14.35
C TRP A 334 -5.78 2.83 -15.77
N GLU A 335 -5.57 3.86 -16.57
CA GLU A 335 -5.98 3.88 -17.98
C GLU A 335 -5.23 2.83 -18.80
N GLU A 336 -3.91 2.65 -18.57
CA GLU A 336 -3.12 1.63 -19.25
C GLU A 336 -3.57 0.21 -18.90
N ILE A 337 -3.93 -0.03 -17.63
CA ILE A 337 -4.52 -1.32 -17.20
C ILE A 337 -5.89 -1.53 -17.85
N SER A 338 -6.71 -0.48 -17.92
CA SER A 338 -8.06 -0.54 -18.48
C SER A 338 -8.08 -0.77 -20.00
N GLN A 339 -7.18 -0.11 -20.74
CA GLN A 339 -7.13 -0.17 -22.21
C GLN A 339 -6.76 -1.54 -22.76
N ASN A 340 -6.03 -2.33 -21.97
CA ASN A 340 -5.48 -3.58 -22.44
C ASN A 340 -5.46 -4.61 -21.32
N SER A 341 -6.29 -5.64 -21.47
CA SER A 341 -6.35 -6.77 -20.52
C SER A 341 -5.05 -7.57 -20.43
N ALA A 342 -4.04 -7.32 -21.26
CA ALA A 342 -2.70 -7.89 -21.19
C ALA A 342 -1.66 -6.96 -20.55
N SER A 343 -2.04 -5.74 -20.12
CA SER A 343 -1.15 -4.84 -19.39
C SER A 343 -0.75 -5.45 -18.06
N GLU A 344 0.51 -5.24 -17.69
CA GLU A 344 1.08 -5.71 -16.44
C GLU A 344 1.34 -4.51 -15.52
N MET A 345 1.06 -4.68 -14.22
CA MET A 345 0.99 -3.62 -13.22
C MET A 345 2.28 -2.81 -13.07
N LEU A 346 3.42 -3.48 -12.91
CA LEU A 346 4.71 -2.79 -12.76
C LEU A 346 5.14 -2.11 -14.06
N ASP A 347 4.79 -2.69 -15.21
CA ASP A 347 5.06 -2.10 -16.52
C ASP A 347 4.20 -0.84 -16.74
N ALA A 348 2.90 -0.90 -16.45
CA ALA A 348 1.99 0.23 -16.55
C ALA A 348 2.39 1.39 -15.63
N LEU A 349 2.77 1.10 -14.38
CA LEU A 349 3.26 2.14 -13.47
C LEU A 349 4.57 2.75 -13.97
N ASN A 350 5.46 1.94 -14.53
CA ASN A 350 6.70 2.41 -15.11
C ASN A 350 6.46 3.27 -16.37
N SER A 351 5.51 2.89 -17.23
CA SER A 351 5.07 3.68 -18.39
C SER A 351 4.53 5.05 -17.95
N ALA A 352 3.63 5.09 -16.97
CA ALA A 352 3.09 6.32 -16.41
C ALA A 352 4.18 7.24 -15.82
N LEU A 353 5.15 6.68 -15.12
CA LEU A 353 6.29 7.43 -14.60
C LEU A 353 7.22 7.94 -15.72
N ILE A 354 7.42 7.16 -16.78
CA ILE A 354 8.21 7.58 -17.96
C ILE A 354 7.56 8.78 -18.64
N ASN A 355 6.23 8.87 -18.69
CA ASN A 355 5.52 10.04 -19.20
C ASN A 355 5.83 11.32 -18.39
N LYS A 356 6.20 11.19 -17.11
CA LYS A 356 6.69 12.28 -16.25
C LYS A 356 8.22 12.43 -16.22
N GLY A 357 8.94 11.64 -17.03
CA GLY A 357 10.39 11.75 -17.19
C GLY A 357 11.23 11.02 -16.13
N THR A 358 10.67 10.03 -15.43
CA THR A 358 11.41 9.15 -14.51
C THR A 358 11.10 7.68 -14.78
N THR A 359 11.95 6.77 -14.31
CA THR A 359 11.62 5.34 -14.30
C THR A 359 11.04 4.93 -12.94
N LEU A 360 10.33 3.80 -12.87
CA LEU A 360 9.92 3.20 -11.60
C LEU A 360 11.12 2.92 -10.69
N ALA A 361 12.24 2.46 -11.24
CA ALA A 361 13.46 2.23 -10.45
C ALA A 361 14.07 3.50 -9.86
N ASP A 362 14.02 4.62 -10.57
CA ASP A 362 14.48 5.93 -10.05
C ASP A 362 13.51 6.51 -9.03
N ALA A 363 12.21 6.49 -9.33
CA ALA A 363 11.18 7.00 -8.44
C ALA A 363 11.13 6.23 -7.12
N TYR A 364 11.17 4.89 -7.18
CA TYR A 364 11.16 4.05 -5.99
C TYR A 364 12.41 4.24 -5.12
N HIS A 365 13.59 4.39 -5.73
CA HIS A 365 14.81 4.66 -4.96
C HIS A 365 14.78 6.06 -4.32
N ALA A 366 14.19 7.05 -4.98
CA ALA A 366 13.98 8.37 -4.39
C ALA A 366 12.99 8.33 -3.22
N TYR A 367 11.87 7.62 -3.37
CA TYR A 367 10.92 7.33 -2.29
C TYR A 367 11.62 6.69 -1.09
N ALA A 368 12.47 5.68 -1.32
CA ALA A 368 13.20 4.99 -0.25
C ALA A 368 14.11 5.95 0.56
N VAL A 369 14.59 7.02 -0.06
CA VAL A 369 15.29 8.11 0.65
C VAL A 369 14.28 9.00 1.38
N ALA A 370 13.24 9.50 0.69
CA ALA A 370 12.25 10.41 1.27
C ALA A 370 11.61 9.83 2.54
N VAL A 371 11.13 8.59 2.49
CA VAL A 371 10.45 7.91 3.60
C VAL A 371 11.39 7.47 4.71
N LYS A 372 12.71 7.36 4.46
CA LYS A 372 13.67 7.17 5.55
C LYS A 372 13.74 8.39 6.45
N PHE A 373 13.85 9.57 5.84
CA PHE A 373 14.19 10.80 6.53
C PHE A 373 12.95 11.61 6.91
N ASN A 374 11.84 11.43 6.20
CA ASN A 374 10.54 12.09 6.44
C ASN A 374 10.69 13.61 6.70
N LYS A 375 11.56 14.25 5.93
CA LYS A 375 11.76 15.70 6.03
C LYS A 375 10.58 16.38 5.40
N GLN A 376 10.09 17.43 6.05
CA GLN A 376 9.19 18.37 5.42
C GLN A 376 9.95 19.12 4.32
N CYS A 377 9.37 19.22 3.12
CA CYS A 377 9.94 20.00 2.03
C CYS A 377 10.03 21.49 2.39
N GLY A 378 11.11 22.13 1.97
CA GLY A 378 11.46 23.50 2.36
C GLY A 378 12.74 23.58 3.20
N GLY A 379 13.25 24.79 3.42
CA GLY A 379 14.43 25.02 4.28
C GLY A 379 15.74 24.37 3.81
N GLY A 380 15.81 23.87 2.57
CA GLY A 380 16.96 23.15 1.99
C GLY A 380 16.68 21.67 1.70
N TYR A 381 15.55 21.15 2.16
CA TYR A 381 15.00 19.86 1.73
C TYR A 381 14.11 20.05 0.50
N SER A 382 14.31 19.23 -0.53
CA SER A 382 13.60 19.36 -1.81
C SER A 382 13.18 18.00 -2.37
N TYR A 383 12.10 18.01 -3.14
CA TYR A 383 11.71 16.85 -3.92
C TYR A 383 12.87 16.33 -4.78
N PRO A 384 12.98 15.02 -4.99
CA PRO A 384 12.06 13.95 -4.54
C PRO A 384 12.43 13.31 -3.19
N TYR A 385 13.24 13.95 -2.35
CA TYR A 385 13.80 13.34 -1.13
C TYR A 385 13.15 13.84 0.17
N CYS A 386 11.99 14.47 0.07
CA CYS A 386 11.18 14.97 1.18
C CYS A 386 9.71 14.77 0.86
N PHE A 387 8.87 14.90 1.88
CA PHE A 387 7.42 14.96 1.74
C PHE A 387 6.91 16.35 2.13
N GLU A 388 5.77 16.79 1.60
CA GLU A 388 5.13 18.02 2.08
C GLU A 388 4.86 17.94 3.59
N GLU A 389 4.39 16.78 4.04
CA GLU A 389 3.92 16.56 5.41
C GLU A 389 4.78 15.56 6.19
N GLY A 390 6.00 15.29 5.75
CA GLY A 390 6.86 14.22 6.32
C GLY A 390 7.03 14.30 7.84
N SER A 391 7.10 15.52 8.40
CA SER A 391 7.21 15.70 9.85
C SER A 391 5.94 15.29 10.61
N ASN A 392 4.76 15.46 10.00
CA ASN A 392 3.48 15.04 10.57
C ASN A 392 3.34 13.52 10.57
N TYR A 393 3.80 12.86 9.50
CA TYR A 393 3.81 11.40 9.42
C TYR A 393 4.58 10.77 10.58
N VAL A 394 5.78 11.28 10.87
CA VAL A 394 6.60 10.83 12.00
C VAL A 394 5.98 11.21 13.35
N ALA A 395 5.34 12.37 13.44
CA ALA A 395 4.68 12.79 14.67
C ALA A 395 3.54 11.84 15.07
N LEU A 396 2.81 11.28 14.10
CA LEU A 396 1.74 10.32 14.37
C LEU A 396 2.27 8.88 14.51
N ALA A 397 3.03 8.40 13.53
CA ALA A 397 3.40 6.97 13.40
C ALA A 397 4.76 6.63 14.03
N GLY A 398 5.53 7.62 14.45
CA GLY A 398 6.92 7.45 14.86
C GLY A 398 7.87 7.31 13.67
N THR A 399 9.17 7.17 13.96
CA THR A 399 10.19 7.06 12.92
C THR A 399 10.14 5.70 12.22
N THR A 400 10.48 5.65 10.93
CA THR A 400 10.62 4.38 10.21
C THR A 400 11.66 3.45 10.84
N PRO A 401 11.43 2.13 10.81
CA PRO A 401 12.34 1.15 11.36
C PRO A 401 13.70 1.16 10.64
N LEU A 402 14.70 0.53 11.25
CA LEU A 402 16.03 0.34 10.68
C LEU A 402 16.31 -1.15 10.48
N ASN A 403 16.96 -1.50 9.36
CA ASN A 403 17.28 -2.90 9.06
C ASN A 403 18.68 -3.28 9.56
N GLY A 404 19.56 -2.31 9.84
CA GLY A 404 20.88 -2.58 10.39
C GLY A 404 21.70 -1.32 10.69
N SER A 405 22.91 -1.52 11.21
CA SER A 405 23.82 -0.41 11.50
C SER A 405 25.31 -0.83 11.50
N ILE A 406 26.20 0.13 11.22
CA ILE A 406 27.66 0.02 11.31
C ILE A 406 28.19 1.29 11.98
N LEU A 407 28.15 1.35 13.32
CA LEU A 407 28.36 2.59 14.08
C LEU A 407 29.73 2.71 14.77
N ASN A 408 30.40 1.58 15.02
CA ASN A 408 31.54 1.56 15.97
C ASN A 408 32.89 1.89 15.33
N SER A 409 33.03 1.71 14.01
CA SER A 409 34.28 1.90 13.29
C SER A 409 34.05 2.11 11.80
N VAL A 410 35.01 2.78 11.14
CA VAL A 410 35.12 2.89 9.68
C VAL A 410 35.53 1.57 8.99
N SER A 411 35.51 0.47 9.75
CA SER A 411 35.76 -0.89 9.30
C SER A 411 34.68 -1.78 9.91
N GLY A 412 33.87 -2.44 9.10
CA GLY A 412 32.76 -3.26 9.59
C GLY A 412 31.86 -3.70 8.45
N SER A 413 30.91 -4.59 8.74
CA SER A 413 29.93 -5.03 7.74
C SER A 413 28.56 -5.24 8.37
N SER A 414 27.53 -5.11 7.54
CA SER A 414 26.15 -5.45 7.84
C SER A 414 25.61 -6.33 6.72
N ASN A 415 24.96 -7.43 7.09
CA ASN A 415 24.30 -8.32 6.15
C ASN A 415 22.79 -8.09 6.23
N GLY A 416 22.12 -8.21 5.09
CA GLY A 416 20.67 -8.17 5.03
C GLY A 416 20.18 -8.88 3.78
N SER A 417 18.87 -8.84 3.58
CA SER A 417 18.23 -9.30 2.35
C SER A 417 17.11 -8.33 1.97
N ILE A 418 16.86 -8.18 0.67
CA ILE A 418 15.79 -7.33 0.13
C ILE A 418 15.02 -8.16 -0.89
N GLU A 419 13.71 -8.21 -0.78
CA GLU A 419 12.85 -8.87 -1.77
C GLU A 419 13.00 -8.29 -3.18
N ASP A 420 12.68 -9.10 -4.19
CA ASP A 420 12.49 -8.60 -5.56
C ASP A 420 11.22 -7.72 -5.62
N ASN A 421 10.92 -7.17 -6.78
CA ASN A 421 9.71 -6.39 -7.07
C ASN A 421 9.61 -5.09 -6.26
N TYR A 422 10.72 -4.38 -6.08
CA TYR A 422 10.80 -3.09 -5.37
C TYR A 422 10.52 -3.21 -3.86
N ALA A 423 11.54 -3.62 -3.12
CA ALA A 423 11.61 -3.50 -1.65
C ALA A 423 12.87 -2.70 -1.25
N LEU A 424 12.99 -2.34 0.02
CA LEU A 424 14.08 -1.49 0.51
C LEU A 424 14.62 -1.91 1.88
N ASN A 425 15.86 -1.51 2.15
CA ASN A 425 16.50 -1.58 3.47
C ASN A 425 17.28 -0.30 3.77
N TRP A 426 17.41 0.00 5.06
CA TRP A 426 18.20 1.10 5.59
C TRP A 426 19.25 0.64 6.60
N ILE A 427 20.50 1.03 6.35
CA ILE A 427 21.64 0.74 7.23
C ILE A 427 22.22 2.05 7.73
N VAL A 428 22.17 2.29 9.05
CA VAL A 428 22.80 3.49 9.64
C VAL A 428 24.30 3.33 9.65
N LEU A 429 25.02 4.35 9.19
CA LEU A 429 26.48 4.35 9.14
C LEU A 429 27.06 5.33 10.15
N ILE A 430 28.32 5.09 10.52
CA ILE A 430 29.10 6.03 11.31
C ILE A 430 29.16 7.41 10.62
N ASN A 431 28.78 8.46 11.34
CA ASN A 431 28.73 9.85 10.85
C ASN A 431 29.92 10.70 11.34
N SER A 432 30.99 10.07 11.80
CA SER A 432 32.18 10.74 12.32
C SER A 432 33.46 9.96 11.98
N GLY A 433 34.61 10.60 12.19
CA GLY A 433 35.92 10.00 11.92
C GLY A 433 36.48 10.33 10.53
N SER A 434 37.52 9.60 10.13
CA SER A 434 38.17 9.76 8.82
C SER A 434 37.26 9.29 7.68
N PRO A 435 37.47 9.79 6.45
CA PRO A 435 36.79 9.26 5.27
C PRO A 435 36.92 7.74 5.11
N TYR A 436 35.90 7.11 4.53
CA TYR A 436 35.83 5.66 4.39
C TYR A 436 35.17 5.22 3.07
N ASN A 437 35.52 4.02 2.63
CA ASN A 437 34.92 3.39 1.47
C ASN A 437 33.68 2.60 1.89
N ILE A 438 32.67 2.55 1.02
CA ILE A 438 31.41 1.86 1.25
C ILE A 438 31.17 0.91 0.09
N THR A 439 31.21 -0.39 0.34
CA THR A 439 31.02 -1.43 -0.68
C THR A 439 29.70 -2.15 -0.45
N LEU A 440 28.83 -2.12 -1.46
CA LEU A 440 27.64 -2.96 -1.52
C LEU A 440 27.94 -4.18 -2.40
N GLN A 441 27.73 -5.38 -1.85
CA GLN A 441 27.88 -6.65 -2.55
C GLN A 441 26.54 -7.38 -2.58
N ASN A 442 26.09 -7.80 -3.77
CA ASN A 442 25.00 -8.74 -3.90
C ASN A 442 25.58 -10.16 -3.73
N THR A 443 25.19 -10.85 -2.66
CA THR A 443 25.68 -12.20 -2.36
C THR A 443 24.73 -13.29 -2.86
N SER A 444 23.63 -12.89 -3.49
CA SER A 444 22.65 -13.78 -4.10
C SER A 444 22.96 -14.11 -5.56
N ALA A 445 22.36 -15.19 -6.04
CA ALA A 445 22.45 -15.63 -7.42
C ALA A 445 21.59 -14.81 -8.41
N SER A 446 20.82 -13.84 -7.93
CA SER A 446 19.94 -12.94 -8.71
C SER A 446 19.78 -11.60 -7.96
N GLY A 447 18.90 -10.73 -8.44
CA GLY A 447 18.65 -9.41 -7.88
C GLY A 447 19.41 -8.30 -8.60
N GLN A 448 18.93 -7.07 -8.41
CA GLN A 448 19.52 -5.85 -8.94
C GLN A 448 19.51 -4.80 -7.84
N LEU A 449 20.57 -4.76 -7.04
CA LEU A 449 20.63 -3.91 -5.86
C LEU A 449 21.17 -2.53 -6.22
N ARG A 450 20.39 -1.50 -5.97
CA ARG A 450 20.80 -0.10 -6.07
C ARG A 450 21.05 0.44 -4.67
N GLY A 451 22.11 1.22 -4.50
CA GLY A 451 22.39 1.87 -3.23
C GLY A 451 22.75 3.34 -3.38
N SER A 452 22.40 4.13 -2.37
CA SER A 452 22.87 5.51 -2.16
C SER A 452 23.28 5.70 -0.70
N VAL A 453 24.24 6.57 -0.45
CA VAL A 453 24.65 7.00 0.88
C VAL A 453 24.12 8.40 1.08
N VAL A 454 23.27 8.58 2.08
CA VAL A 454 22.56 9.83 2.33
C VAL A 454 23.09 10.46 3.61
N CYS A 455 23.62 11.66 3.48
CA CYS A 455 24.07 12.51 4.57
C CYS A 455 23.01 13.58 4.84
N ASP A 456 22.33 13.50 5.99
CA ASP A 456 21.50 14.60 6.48
C ASP A 456 22.39 15.58 7.23
N THR A 457 22.53 16.80 6.71
CA THR A 457 23.33 17.86 7.35
C THR A 457 22.57 18.58 8.47
N GLY A 458 21.28 18.27 8.66
CA GLY A 458 20.36 19.04 9.49
C GLY A 458 19.71 20.23 8.77
N SER A 459 20.10 20.48 7.51
CA SER A 459 19.51 21.54 6.67
C SER A 459 19.19 21.10 5.24
N THR A 460 19.81 20.01 4.78
CA THR A 460 19.58 19.41 3.46
C THR A 460 20.03 17.95 3.47
N LEU A 461 19.54 17.16 2.52
CA LEU A 461 20.01 15.80 2.26
C LEU A 461 21.00 15.80 1.10
N ASN A 462 22.22 15.38 1.37
CA ASN A 462 23.20 15.06 0.32
C ASN A 462 23.09 13.57 -0.02
N VAL A 463 22.47 13.27 -1.15
CA VAL A 463 22.28 11.89 -1.65
C VAL A 463 23.40 11.55 -2.62
N ILE A 464 24.25 10.59 -2.26
CA ILE A 464 25.42 10.18 -3.05
C ILE A 464 25.20 8.74 -3.55
N PRO A 465 24.93 8.53 -4.85
CA PRO A 465 24.69 7.18 -5.36
C PRO A 465 25.97 6.35 -5.34
N LEU A 466 25.84 5.04 -5.10
CA LEU A 466 26.93 4.12 -5.43
C LEU A 466 27.07 4.04 -6.97
N PRO A 467 28.29 3.78 -7.49
CA PRO A 467 28.57 3.91 -8.93
C PRO A 467 27.75 3.01 -9.89
N ALA A 468 27.15 1.93 -9.39
CA ALA A 468 26.48 0.94 -10.23
C ALA A 468 25.35 0.22 -9.49
N VAL A 469 24.34 -0.24 -10.24
CA VAL A 469 23.39 -1.26 -9.78
C VAL A 469 24.10 -2.62 -9.77
N VAL A 470 23.96 -3.35 -8.68
CA VAL A 470 24.70 -4.58 -8.40
C VAL A 470 23.86 -5.80 -8.76
N GLY A 471 24.20 -6.44 -9.87
CA GLY A 471 23.65 -7.74 -10.27
C GLY A 471 24.19 -8.91 -9.43
N SER A 472 23.74 -10.12 -9.77
CA SER A 472 24.15 -11.39 -9.14
C SER A 472 25.67 -11.51 -8.91
N GLY A 473 26.06 -11.78 -7.66
CA GLY A 473 27.46 -11.95 -7.24
C GLY A 473 28.37 -10.72 -7.36
N GLY A 474 27.85 -9.60 -7.87
CA GLY A 474 28.62 -8.38 -8.11
C GLY A 474 28.85 -7.55 -6.86
N SER A 475 29.64 -6.49 -7.01
CA SER A 475 29.78 -5.44 -6.01
C SER A 475 30.02 -4.07 -6.65
N THR A 476 29.81 -3.02 -5.85
CA THR A 476 30.11 -1.64 -6.22
C THR A 476 30.62 -0.89 -4.98
N THR A 477 31.52 0.08 -5.17
CA THR A 477 32.18 0.79 -4.06
C THR A 477 32.12 2.30 -4.27
N LEU A 478 31.56 3.01 -3.29
CA LEU A 478 31.75 4.45 -3.13
C LEU A 478 33.05 4.69 -2.36
N ASN A 479 34.03 5.30 -3.02
CA ASN A 479 35.34 5.56 -2.41
C ASN A 479 35.33 6.88 -1.65
N ASN A 480 36.04 6.90 -0.51
CA ASN A 480 36.40 8.09 0.23
C ASN A 480 35.20 8.99 0.63
N PHE A 481 34.09 8.38 1.06
CA PHE A 481 32.97 9.11 1.62
C PHE A 481 33.41 9.83 2.90
N ASN A 482 33.23 11.15 2.95
CA ASN A 482 33.58 11.96 4.10
C ASN A 482 32.30 12.28 4.91
N PRO A 483 32.16 11.75 6.14
CA PRO A 483 30.98 12.00 6.96
C PRO A 483 30.97 13.38 7.65
N ALA A 484 32.02 14.19 7.49
CA ALA A 484 32.12 15.48 8.15
C ALA A 484 30.95 16.41 7.75
N GLY A 485 30.26 16.96 8.76
CA GLY A 485 29.09 17.82 8.57
C GLY A 485 27.76 17.08 8.46
N CYS A 486 27.75 15.74 8.49
CA CYS A 486 26.52 14.96 8.55
C CYS A 486 26.02 14.83 10.00
N ALA A 487 24.79 15.28 10.25
CA ALA A 487 24.07 14.96 11.49
C ALA A 487 23.72 13.47 11.56
N SER A 488 23.39 12.84 10.43
CA SER A 488 23.23 11.39 10.31
C SER A 488 23.64 10.90 8.91
N VAL A 489 24.05 9.63 8.83
CA VAL A 489 24.41 8.96 7.57
C VAL A 489 23.66 7.64 7.48
N VAL A 490 22.97 7.41 6.37
CA VAL A 490 22.23 6.17 6.10
C VAL A 490 22.57 5.67 4.70
N ALA A 491 22.93 4.39 4.58
CA ALA A 491 22.89 3.70 3.30
C ALA A 491 21.45 3.26 3.02
N VAL A 492 20.89 3.74 1.92
CA VAL A 492 19.58 3.37 1.39
C VAL A 492 19.81 2.37 0.28
N ILE A 493 19.26 1.17 0.40
CA ILE A 493 19.44 0.08 -0.56
C ILE A 493 18.06 -0.37 -1.03
N THR A 494 17.88 -0.50 -2.33
CA THR A 494 16.65 -1.01 -2.95
C THR A 494 16.96 -2.15 -3.90
N ASN A 495 16.01 -3.05 -4.13
CA ASN A 495 16.12 -4.08 -5.16
C ASN A 495 15.12 -3.79 -6.28
N GLN A 496 15.65 -3.49 -7.47
CA GLN A 496 14.85 -3.16 -8.66
C GLN A 496 14.65 -4.35 -9.60
N ALA A 497 15.11 -5.55 -9.22
CA ALA A 497 14.83 -6.75 -9.99
C ALA A 497 13.33 -7.06 -9.91
N GLN A 498 12.76 -7.51 -11.03
CA GLN A 498 11.38 -7.94 -11.12
C GLN A 498 11.32 -9.43 -11.48
N THR A 499 10.37 -10.15 -10.91
CA THR A 499 10.07 -11.55 -11.28
C THR A 499 9.03 -11.66 -12.39
N GLY A 500 8.33 -10.56 -12.73
CA GLY A 500 7.39 -10.37 -13.84
C GLY A 500 6.78 -8.96 -13.76
N GLY A 501 5.96 -8.54 -14.73
CA GLY A 501 5.24 -7.25 -14.62
C GLY A 501 4.01 -7.34 -13.71
N ASN A 502 3.42 -8.53 -13.57
CA ASN A 502 2.45 -8.91 -12.53
C ASN A 502 3.04 -10.05 -11.70
N PRO A 503 3.94 -9.77 -10.74
CA PRO A 503 4.60 -10.84 -10.00
C PRO A 503 3.61 -11.71 -9.22
N SER A 504 3.89 -13.01 -9.17
CA SER A 504 3.15 -13.99 -8.36
C SER A 504 4.07 -14.77 -7.42
N PHE A 505 5.31 -14.31 -7.28
CA PHE A 505 6.24 -14.67 -6.23
C PHE A 505 7.34 -13.61 -6.13
N SER A 506 7.88 -13.44 -4.93
CA SER A 506 9.07 -12.65 -4.62
C SER A 506 10.14 -13.50 -3.96
N PHE A 507 11.40 -13.09 -4.09
CA PHE A 507 12.52 -13.75 -3.44
C PHE A 507 13.43 -12.74 -2.75
N ALA A 508 13.69 -12.95 -1.47
CA ALA A 508 14.69 -12.19 -0.74
C ALA A 508 16.11 -12.39 -1.33
N ARG A 509 16.78 -11.28 -1.65
CA ARG A 509 18.15 -11.22 -2.17
C ARG A 509 19.10 -10.72 -1.10
N SER A 510 19.90 -11.63 -0.57
CA SER A 510 20.98 -11.37 0.37
C SER A 510 22.04 -10.43 -0.20
N TYR A 511 22.54 -9.54 0.66
CA TYR A 511 23.63 -8.63 0.38
C TYR A 511 24.53 -8.45 1.60
N THR A 512 25.72 -7.91 1.36
CA THR A 512 26.63 -7.43 2.39
C THR A 512 27.01 -5.98 2.08
N LEU A 513 26.85 -5.10 3.07
CA LEU A 513 27.37 -3.73 3.04
C LEU A 513 28.60 -3.65 3.94
N THR A 514 29.73 -3.22 3.40
CA THR A 514 31.01 -3.18 4.12
C THR A 514 31.60 -1.77 4.12
N LEU A 515 32.08 -1.34 5.28
CA LEU A 515 32.94 -0.16 5.43
C LEU A 515 34.40 -0.59 5.50
N SER A 516 35.28 0.15 4.83
CA SER A 516 36.73 0.05 5.00
C SER A 516 37.36 1.44 5.07
N GLY A 517 38.45 1.59 5.83
CA GLY A 517 39.15 2.88 5.94
C GLY A 517 39.54 3.41 4.56
N GLY A 518 39.30 4.69 4.31
CA GLY A 518 39.71 5.33 3.06
C GLY A 518 41.23 5.39 2.96
N ASP A 519 41.76 5.24 1.75
CA ASP A 519 43.19 5.48 1.52
C ASP A 519 43.47 6.96 1.79
N PHE A 520 44.19 7.24 2.89
CA PHE A 520 44.78 8.54 3.13
C PHE A 520 45.83 8.73 2.03
N VAL A 521 45.52 9.45 0.96
CA VAL A 521 46.55 10.01 0.08
C VAL A 521 47.03 11.28 0.78
N PRO A 522 48.21 11.30 1.42
CA PRO A 522 48.76 12.54 1.92
C PRO A 522 48.92 13.45 0.70
N LEU A 523 48.44 14.69 0.77
CA LEU A 523 48.92 15.72 -0.13
C LEU A 523 50.43 15.75 0.06
N ASP A 524 51.17 15.16 -0.89
CA ASP A 524 52.62 15.18 -0.90
C ASP A 524 53.05 16.63 -0.70
N THR A 525 53.75 16.84 0.41
CA THR A 525 54.51 18.03 0.70
C THR A 525 55.40 18.32 -0.51
N TYR A 526 54.97 19.26 -1.35
CA TYR A 526 55.86 19.98 -2.25
C TYR A 526 56.83 20.79 -1.37
N LEU A 527 57.90 20.14 -0.93
CA LEU A 527 59.11 20.83 -0.49
C LEU A 527 59.85 21.24 -1.78
N PRO A 528 59.95 22.53 -2.10
CA PRO A 528 60.81 22.95 -3.20
C PRO A 528 62.25 22.61 -2.82
N LEU A 529 62.86 21.72 -3.59
CA LEU A 529 64.32 21.57 -3.64
C LEU A 529 64.90 22.90 -4.11
N VAL A 530 65.28 23.75 -3.16
CA VAL A 530 66.20 24.86 -3.42
C VAL A 530 67.57 24.24 -3.64
N ALA A 531 67.93 24.03 -4.90
CA ALA A 531 69.30 23.74 -5.29
C ALA A 531 70.14 25.00 -4.98
N ALA A 532 71.10 24.86 -4.07
CA ALA A 532 72.16 25.84 -3.89
C ALA A 532 73.03 25.88 -5.15
N ASN A 533 73.19 27.07 -5.72
CA ASN A 533 74.35 27.50 -6.49
C ASN A 533 74.56 29.00 -6.25
#